data_AF-A0AAE0FAB4-F1
#
_entry.id   AF-A0AAE0FAB4-F1
#
_cell.length_a   1.000
_cell.length_b   1.000
_cell.length_c   1.000
_cell.angle_alpha   90.00
_cell.angle_beta   90.00
_cell.angle_gamma   90.00
#
_symmetry.space_group_name_H-M   'P 1'
#
loop_
_entity.id
_entity.type
_entity.pdbx_description
1 polymer ?
#
loop_
_entity_poly.entity_id
_entity_poly.type
_entity_poly.pdbx_seq_one_letter_code
_entity_poly.pdbx_strand_id
1 'polypeptide(L)'
;AAMEHAVTPLKKLLPPDCLDAAFVIGLLEPPLSITATVAEVRSGMWRRNGLPMAQLTDVYCSVHWSTLGRDLDIFLMQCCAALLPGATFLRLVQRAFKLHGYLLPGSDPPVDEYRFAP
;
A
#
# COMPACT_ATOMS: atom_id res chain seq x y z
N ALA A 1 24.33 3.09 -29.92
CA ALA A 1 23.04 2.43 -30.22
C ALA A 1 22.25 2.38 -28.94
N ALA A 2 21.25 3.26 -28.79
CA ALA A 2 20.39 3.27 -27.61
C ALA A 2 19.52 2.01 -27.65
N MET A 3 19.68 1.12 -26.68
CA MET A 3 18.74 0.02 -26.44
C MET A 3 17.43 0.66 -26.00
N GLU A 4 16.52 0.86 -26.94
CA GLU A 4 15.10 1.03 -26.66
C GLU A 4 14.61 -0.32 -26.12
N HIS A 5 14.85 -0.55 -24.83
CA HIS A 5 14.22 -1.65 -24.11
C HIS A 5 12.73 -1.36 -24.11
N ALA A 6 12.00 -1.96 -25.04
CA ALA A 6 10.55 -2.01 -24.98
C ALA A 6 10.18 -2.62 -23.62
N VAL A 7 9.72 -1.78 -22.69
CA VAL A 7 9.34 -2.19 -21.34
C VAL A 7 8.10 -3.06 -21.51
N THR A 8 8.29 -4.38 -21.50
CA THR A 8 7.18 -5.32 -21.53
C THR A 8 6.33 -5.07 -20.27
N PRO A 9 5.04 -4.74 -20.41
CA PRO A 9 4.19 -4.48 -19.25
C PRO A 9 4.09 -5.74 -18.38
N LEU A 10 4.15 -5.56 -17.06
CA LEU A 10 4.15 -6.65 -16.08
C LEU A 10 3.02 -7.66 -16.31
N LYS A 11 1.83 -7.19 -16.69
CA LYS A 11 0.67 -8.02 -17.01
C LYS A 11 0.92 -9.05 -18.14
N LYS A 12 1.85 -8.79 -19.07
CA LYS A 12 2.22 -9.71 -20.15
C LYS A 12 3.27 -10.75 -19.72
N LEU A 13 3.98 -10.51 -18.61
CA LEU A 13 5.02 -11.41 -18.09
C LEU A 13 4.46 -12.49 -17.17
N LEU A 14 3.23 -12.34 -16.71
CA LEU A 14 2.62 -13.21 -15.72
C LEU A 14 1.58 -14.16 -16.34
N PRO A 15 1.41 -15.37 -15.78
CA PRO A 15 0.38 -16.30 -16.24
C PRO A 15 -1.03 -15.69 -16.09
N PRO A 16 -1.89 -15.74 -17.12
CA PRO A 16 -3.22 -15.13 -17.08
C PRO A 16 -4.15 -15.79 -16.05
N ASP A 17 -3.91 -17.06 -15.72
CA ASP A 17 -4.83 -17.89 -14.94
C ASP A 17 -4.68 -17.71 -13.42
N CYS A 18 -3.65 -16.97 -12.96
CA CYS A 18 -3.31 -16.83 -11.55
C CYS A 18 -3.47 -15.40 -11.00
N LEU A 19 -3.90 -14.44 -11.83
CA LEU A 19 -3.95 -13.02 -11.49
C LEU A 19 -5.36 -12.45 -11.66
N ASP A 20 -6.29 -12.96 -10.87
CA ASP A 20 -7.56 -12.27 -10.71
C ASP A 20 -7.37 -10.97 -9.90
N ALA A 21 -8.33 -10.04 -10.04
CA ALA A 21 -8.24 -8.77 -9.36
C ALA A 21 -8.28 -8.93 -7.82
N ALA A 22 -8.99 -9.95 -7.32
CA ALA A 22 -9.12 -10.22 -5.90
C ALA A 22 -7.76 -10.60 -5.28
N PHE A 23 -6.98 -11.45 -5.94
CA PHE A 23 -5.64 -11.84 -5.52
C PHE A 23 -4.71 -10.62 -5.45
N VAL A 24 -4.71 -9.78 -6.49
CA VAL A 24 -3.85 -8.58 -6.51
C VAL A 24 -4.22 -7.58 -5.43
N ILE A 25 -5.52 -7.43 -5.13
CA ILE A 25 -6.00 -6.60 -4.03
C ILE A 25 -5.55 -7.17 -2.67
N GLY A 26 -5.70 -8.48 -2.46
CA GLY A 26 -5.23 -9.15 -1.23
C GLY A 26 -3.72 -9.06 -1.05
N LEU A 27 -2.95 -9.06 -2.14
CA LEU A 27 -1.49 -8.86 -2.12
C LEU A 27 -1.11 -7.42 -1.78
N LEU A 28 -1.93 -6.45 -2.19
CA LEU A 28 -1.72 -5.02 -1.93
C LEU A 28 -2.08 -4.61 -0.50
N GLU A 29 -3.05 -5.28 0.11
CA GLU A 29 -3.65 -4.90 1.40
C GLU A 29 -2.63 -4.86 2.57
N PRO A 30 -1.77 -5.87 2.80
CA PRO A 30 -0.81 -5.82 3.91
C PRO A 30 0.26 -4.71 3.77
N PRO A 31 0.96 -4.57 2.62
CA PRO A 31 1.92 -3.46 2.42
C PRO A 31 1.28 -2.08 2.59
N LEU A 32 0.06 -1.93 2.07
CA LEU A 32 -0.67 -0.67 2.13
C LEU A 32 -1.12 -0.35 3.57
N SER A 33 -1.53 -1.35 4.34
CA SER A 33 -1.87 -1.22 5.75
C SER A 33 -0.68 -0.83 6.61
N ILE A 34 0.48 -1.47 6.39
CA ILE A 34 1.72 -1.19 7.11
C ILE A 34 2.18 0.25 6.82
N THR A 35 2.18 0.66 5.55
CA THR A 35 2.60 2.01 5.15
C THR A 35 1.67 3.10 5.68
N ALA A 36 0.35 2.86 5.69
CA ALA A 36 -0.60 3.75 6.34
C ALA A 36 -0.37 3.83 7.86
N THR A 37 -0.15 2.69 8.53
CA THR A 37 0.15 2.64 9.97
C THR A 37 1.42 3.41 10.30
N VAL A 38 2.48 3.25 9.51
CA VAL A 38 3.73 4.01 9.66
C VAL A 38 3.48 5.52 9.55
N ALA A 39 2.62 5.96 8.63
CA ALA A 39 2.25 7.37 8.50
C ALA A 39 1.48 7.86 9.73
N GLU A 40 0.55 7.07 10.27
CA GLU A 40 -0.18 7.39 11.51
C GLU A 40 0.73 7.46 12.74
N VAL A 41 1.73 6.58 12.85
CA VAL A 41 2.71 6.61 13.94
C VAL A 41 3.54 7.88 13.85
N ARG A 42 4.03 8.22 12.65
CA ARG A 42 4.82 9.43 12.39
C ARG A 42 4.03 10.72 12.60
N SER A 43 2.70 10.71 12.42
CA SER A 43 1.83 11.85 12.71
C SER A 43 1.43 11.95 14.19
N GLY A 44 1.86 11.02 15.04
CA GLY A 44 1.58 11.04 16.48
C GLY A 44 0.16 10.61 16.85
N MET A 45 -0.55 9.91 15.95
CA MET A 45 -1.91 9.41 16.22
C MET A 45 -1.91 8.27 17.25
N TRP A 46 -0.80 7.56 17.39
CA TRP A 46 -0.64 6.44 18.33
C TRP A 46 -0.19 6.91 19.71
N ARG A 47 -1.14 7.29 20.57
CA ARG A 47 -0.83 7.80 21.92
C ARG A 47 -0.66 6.72 22.99
N ARG A 48 -1.61 5.76 23.06
CA ARG A 48 -1.60 4.71 24.11
C ARG A 48 -0.62 3.57 23.86
N ASN A 49 -0.25 3.33 22.60
CA ASN A 49 0.75 2.33 22.17
C ASN A 49 1.89 2.97 21.36
N GLY A 50 2.18 4.25 21.60
CA GLY A 50 3.08 5.05 20.76
C GLY A 50 4.51 4.54 20.75
N LEU A 51 5.07 4.22 21.93
CA LEU A 51 6.46 3.78 22.03
C LEU A 51 6.72 2.42 21.35
N PRO A 52 5.93 1.36 21.58
CA PRO A 52 6.08 0.11 20.83
C PRO A 52 5.89 0.29 19.32
N MET A 53 4.90 1.09 18.90
CA MET A 53 4.64 1.31 17.47
C MET A 53 5.74 2.15 16.80
N ALA A 54 6.33 3.11 17.52
CA ALA A 54 7.49 3.85 17.06
C ALA A 54 8.69 2.92 16.84
N GLN A 55 8.98 2.03 17.81
CA GLN A 55 10.05 1.05 17.67
C GLN A 55 9.85 0.11 16.47
N LEU A 56 8.62 -0.40 16.28
CA LEU A 56 8.29 -1.23 15.11
C LEU A 56 8.45 -0.43 13.80
N THR A 57 8.03 0.83 13.78
CA THR A 57 8.19 1.72 12.64
C THR A 57 9.66 1.98 12.33
N ASP A 58 10.49 2.18 13.35
CA ASP A 58 11.93 2.40 13.21
C ASP A 58 12.63 1.16 12.65
N VAL A 59 12.27 -0.04 13.14
CA VAL A 59 12.77 -1.30 12.59
C VAL A 59 12.38 -1.45 11.12
N TYR A 60 11.10 -1.26 10.79
CA TYR A 60 10.59 -1.33 9.42
C TYR A 60 11.27 -0.33 8.48
N CYS A 61 11.59 0.88 8.97
CA CYS A 61 12.25 1.92 8.18
C CYS A 61 13.78 1.88 8.24
N SER A 62 14.37 0.99 9.04
CA SER A 62 15.82 0.92 9.22
C SER A 62 16.50 0.40 7.96
N VAL A 63 17.71 0.90 7.69
CA VAL A 63 18.52 0.47 6.52
C VAL A 63 18.81 -1.04 6.55
N HIS A 64 18.94 -1.63 7.75
CA HIS A 64 19.25 -3.05 7.88
C HIS A 64 18.10 -3.95 7.39
N TRP A 65 16.86 -3.52 7.61
CA TRP A 65 15.66 -4.29 7.27
C TRP A 65 14.91 -3.75 6.05
N SER A 66 15.27 -2.58 5.52
CA SER A 66 14.49 -1.91 4.46
C SER A 66 14.32 -2.79 3.23
N THR A 67 15.38 -3.48 2.79
CA THR A 67 15.35 -4.36 1.62
C THR A 67 14.30 -5.46 1.71
N LEU A 68 14.11 -6.04 2.90
CA LEU A 68 13.17 -7.16 3.12
C LEU A 68 11.80 -6.70 3.65
N GLY A 69 11.71 -5.49 4.19
CA GLY A 69 10.46 -4.88 4.63
C GLY A 69 10.02 -3.80 3.65
N ARG A 70 10.35 -2.55 3.97
CA ARG A 70 9.82 -1.36 3.29
C ARG A 70 10.02 -1.33 1.77
N ASP A 71 11.20 -1.69 1.28
CA ASP A 71 11.52 -1.62 -0.14
C ASP A 71 10.79 -2.73 -0.92
N LEU A 72 10.66 -3.92 -0.32
CA LEU A 72 9.87 -5.02 -0.87
C LEU A 72 8.38 -4.68 -0.91
N ASP A 73 7.86 -4.08 0.17
CA ASP A 73 6.47 -3.62 0.24
C ASP A 73 6.19 -2.54 -0.82
N ILE A 74 7.09 -1.57 -1.00
CA ILE A 74 6.96 -0.55 -2.06
C ILE A 74 6.99 -1.20 -3.44
N PHE A 75 7.92 -2.13 -3.68
CA PHE A 75 8.00 -2.87 -4.93
C PHE A 75 6.70 -3.65 -5.22
N LEU A 76 6.15 -4.31 -4.20
CA LEU A 76 4.90 -5.06 -4.31
C LEU A 76 3.71 -4.13 -4.60
N MET A 77 3.63 -2.99 -3.92
CA MET A 77 2.62 -1.96 -4.21
C MET A 77 2.73 -1.44 -5.65
N GLN A 78 3.94 -1.23 -6.16
CA GLN A 78 4.18 -0.81 -7.56
C GLN A 78 3.75 -1.90 -8.55
N CYS A 79 4.02 -3.17 -8.24
CA CYS A 79 3.53 -4.30 -9.03
C CYS A 79 2.00 -4.32 -9.08
N CYS A 80 1.33 -4.21 -7.93
CA CYS A 80 -0.13 -4.16 -7.85
C CYS A 80 -0.70 -2.94 -8.59
N ALA A 81 -0.04 -1.77 -8.53
CA ALA A 81 -0.43 -0.58 -9.27
C ALA A 81 -0.35 -0.79 -10.80
N ALA A 82 0.63 -1.56 -11.28
CA ALA A 82 0.76 -1.90 -12.69
C ALA A 82 -0.27 -2.94 -13.17
N LEU A 83 -0.83 -3.74 -12.25
CA LEU A 83 -1.76 -4.83 -12.55
C LEU A 83 -3.24 -4.42 -12.42
N LEU A 84 -3.56 -3.55 -11.46
CA LEU A 84 -4.92 -3.08 -11.22
C LEU A 84 -5.29 -1.88 -12.12
N PRO A 85 -6.59 -1.67 -12.40
CA PRO A 85 -7.05 -0.40 -12.93
C PRO A 85 -6.66 0.75 -11.99
N GLY A 86 -6.13 1.85 -12.54
CA GLY A 86 -5.65 2.98 -11.73
C GLY A 86 -6.69 3.55 -10.76
N ALA A 87 -7.96 3.62 -11.19
CA ALA A 87 -9.05 4.06 -10.31
C ALA A 87 -9.28 3.11 -9.11
N THR A 88 -9.11 1.80 -9.30
CA THR A 88 -9.23 0.81 -8.22
C THR A 88 -8.07 0.94 -7.24
N PHE A 89 -6.84 1.03 -7.75
CA PHE A 89 -5.66 1.25 -6.91
C PHE A 89 -5.77 2.52 -6.07
N LEU A 90 -6.14 3.65 -6.70
CA LEU A 90 -6.31 4.93 -6.00
C LEU A 90 -7.38 4.86 -4.91
N ARG A 91 -8.52 4.20 -5.14
CA ARG A 91 -9.54 4.01 -4.09
C ARG A 91 -9.01 3.23 -2.89
N LEU A 92 -8.21 2.19 -3.13
CA LEU A 92 -7.60 1.41 -2.04
C LEU A 92 -6.61 2.25 -1.24
N VAL A 93 -5.77 3.03 -1.91
CA VAL A 93 -4.85 3.98 -1.25
C VAL A 93 -5.62 5.01 -0.44
N GLN A 94 -6.65 5.64 -1.02
CA GLN A 94 -7.49 6.61 -0.32
C GLN A 94 -8.16 6.01 0.92
N ARG A 95 -8.64 4.77 0.82
CA ARG A 95 -9.22 4.03 1.95
C ARG A 95 -8.19 3.78 3.05
N ALA A 96 -7.03 3.24 2.70
CA ALA A 96 -5.98 2.92 3.67
C ALA A 96 -5.47 4.16 4.42
N PHE A 97 -5.28 5.28 3.71
CA PHE A 97 -4.80 6.53 4.28
C PHE A 97 -5.91 7.45 4.81
N LYS A 98 -7.18 7.00 4.78
CA LYS A 98 -8.35 7.76 5.26
C LYS A 98 -8.46 9.15 4.61
N LEU A 99 -8.14 9.24 3.32
CA LEU A 99 -8.07 10.50 2.56
C LEU A 99 -9.39 10.95 1.95
N HIS A 100 -10.45 10.14 2.04
CA HIS A 100 -11.71 10.40 1.35
C HIS A 100 -12.33 11.74 1.77
N GLY A 101 -12.40 12.02 3.07
CA GLY A 101 -12.88 13.31 3.59
C GLY A 101 -12.04 14.52 3.21
N TYR A 102 -10.73 14.31 2.98
CA TYR A 102 -9.81 15.38 2.60
C TYR A 102 -9.88 15.70 1.10
N LEU A 103 -9.99 14.68 0.26
CA LEU A 103 -9.98 14.85 -1.20
C LEU A 103 -11.37 15.16 -1.76
N LEU A 104 -12.43 14.71 -1.07
CA LEU A 104 -13.82 14.89 -1.46
C LEU A 104 -14.64 15.36 -0.23
N PRO A 105 -14.56 16.65 0.12
CA PRO A 105 -15.25 17.19 1.30
C PRO A 105 -16.76 16.90 1.27
N GLY A 106 -17.29 16.35 2.37
CA GLY A 106 -18.72 16.00 2.49
C GLY A 106 -19.11 14.60 2.01
N SER A 107 -18.13 13.75 1.70
CA SER A 107 -18.36 12.37 1.24
C SER A 107 -17.73 11.31 2.16
N ASP A 108 -17.59 11.59 3.46
CA ASP A 108 -16.94 10.67 4.40
C ASP A 108 -17.63 9.29 4.42
N PRO A 109 -16.93 8.20 4.04
CA PRO A 109 -17.45 6.86 4.25
C PRO A 109 -17.56 6.57 5.76
N PRO A 110 -18.48 5.67 6.15
CA PRO A 110 -18.67 5.29 7.55
C PRO A 110 -17.36 4.78 8.17
N VAL A 111 -17.13 5.07 9.46
CA VAL A 111 -15.87 4.81 10.18
C VAL A 111 -15.39 3.36 10.07
N ASP A 112 -16.32 2.41 9.94
CA ASP A 112 -16.02 0.97 9.83
C ASP A 112 -15.40 0.56 8.48
N GLU A 113 -15.57 1.37 7.44
CA GLU A 113 -15.04 1.07 6.10
C GLU A 113 -13.52 1.32 6.01
N TYR A 114 -12.94 2.07 6.95
CA TYR A 114 -11.50 2.35 6.98
C TYR A 114 -10.65 1.23 7.59
N ARG A 115 -11.27 0.20 8.19
CA ARG A 115 -10.53 -0.98 8.63
C ARG A 115 -10.47 -2.00 7.50
N PHE A 116 -9.25 -2.46 7.23
CA PHE A 116 -9.06 -3.79 6.66
C PHE A 116 -9.62 -4.80 7.67
N ALA A 117 -10.44 -5.73 7.19
CA ALA A 117 -11.08 -6.71 8.06
C ALA A 117 -10.01 -7.55 8.78
N PRO A 118 -10.24 -7.97 10.04
CA PRO A 118 -9.32 -8.87 10.73
C PRO A 118 -9.22 -10.24 10.04
#